data_AF-A0A957KEJ1-F1
#
_entry.id   AF-A0A957KEJ1-F1
#
_cell.length_a   1.000
_cell.length_b   1.000
_cell.length_c   1.000
_cell.angle_alpha   90.00
_cell.angle_beta   90.00
_cell.angle_gamma   90.00
#
_symmetry.space_group_name_H-M   'P 1'
#
loop_
_entity.id
_entity.type
_entity.pdbx_description
1 polymer ?
#
loop_
_entity_poly.entity_id
_entity_poly.type
_entity_poly.pdbx_seq_one_letter_code
_entity_poly.pdbx_strand_id
1 'polypeptide(L)'
;MMEIIEVPEQVDMARNKRLLNRYRFIEYETIRILAGWLPAAAWLENKLALGRLLWEDAQHVQHLYLRLREVQTPAFRPPDDPALEHLLAEAIHAPNEWDLLGGIFRVIKPALVAAYQWHRQQTFANPDAPTLYAFKHILLDEEAQLAWAVEALADHPAGPWEAYIAGLLAAAGGVTGNEPRPPAPAPPACRTPFAAPKKAARDSRYTIQSEQRVGAGPAQTSAERRLGEFESYSQEMLAAETCALVMFESPKMPWRFVYDTARHCYDETRHCLLGIEWLQRHGYDHTLIPQNTRIYEWRSQYDPATQYCLLTRGNEAHVFPYRHESLALYEESGDQLSAQFVSYDMADERQHVAYGTKWLPELMQSHGIETPVEQFIEETVALWHEEYRSGRLPLHQQV
;
A
#
# COMPACT_ATOMS: atom_id res chain seq x y z
N MET A 1 6.21 -7.89 58.22
CA MET A 1 5.84 -7.02 57.08
C MET A 1 6.26 -7.75 55.83
N MET A 2 5.39 -7.80 54.81
CA MET A 2 5.76 -8.37 53.52
C MET A 2 6.72 -7.39 52.83
N GLU A 3 7.89 -7.87 52.41
CA GLU A 3 8.90 -7.06 51.73
C GLU A 3 8.37 -6.64 50.35
N ILE A 4 8.54 -5.35 50.01
CA ILE A 4 8.17 -4.83 48.69
C ILE A 4 9.35 -5.09 47.76
N ILE A 5 9.09 -5.76 46.63
CA ILE A 5 10.11 -6.12 45.63
C ILE A 5 10.34 -4.94 44.68
N GLU A 6 11.60 -4.59 44.44
CA GLU A 6 11.97 -3.66 43.36
C GLU A 6 11.82 -4.32 41.99
N VAL A 7 11.18 -3.59 41.06
CA VAL A 7 10.85 -4.09 39.73
C VAL A 7 11.85 -3.53 38.72
N PRO A 8 12.60 -4.37 37.98
CA PRO A 8 13.57 -3.91 36.98
C PRO A 8 12.93 -3.41 35.68
N GLU A 9 11.70 -3.81 35.36
CA GLU A 9 10.95 -3.38 34.19
C GLU A 9 10.65 -1.88 34.20
N GLN A 10 10.94 -1.19 33.10
CA GLN A 10 10.72 0.25 32.95
C GLN A 10 9.38 0.60 32.29
N VAL A 11 8.67 -0.39 31.75
CA VAL A 11 7.40 -0.20 31.04
C VAL A 11 6.25 -0.80 31.84
N ASP A 12 5.59 0.07 32.60
CA ASP A 12 4.30 -0.24 33.23
C ASP A 12 3.13 -0.21 32.23
N MET A 13 1.94 -0.59 32.67
CA MET A 13 0.73 -0.62 31.83
C MET A 13 0.40 0.74 31.19
N ALA A 14 0.56 1.85 31.93
CA ALA A 14 0.21 3.17 31.43
C ALA A 14 1.20 3.65 30.36
N ARG A 15 2.49 3.38 30.56
CA ARG A 15 3.56 3.64 29.60
C ARG A 15 3.43 2.74 28.38
N ASN A 16 3.13 1.45 28.56
CA ASN A 16 2.90 0.49 27.48
C ASN A 16 1.80 1.00 26.53
N LYS A 17 0.63 1.35 27.09
CA LYS A 17 -0.49 1.92 26.33
C LYS A 17 -0.08 3.12 25.47
N ARG A 18 0.68 4.07 26.05
CA ARG A 18 1.17 5.24 25.31
C ARG A 18 2.13 4.84 24.19
N LEU A 19 3.09 3.96 24.47
CA LEU A 19 4.07 3.50 23.48
C LEU A 19 3.41 2.76 22.32
N LEU A 20 2.53 1.81 22.60
CA LEU A 20 1.78 1.08 21.57
C LEU A 20 0.96 2.03 20.69
N ASN A 21 0.37 3.07 21.28
CA ASN A 21 -0.39 4.06 20.52
C ASN A 21 0.52 4.89 19.59
N ARG A 22 1.73 5.23 20.04
CA ARG A 22 2.74 5.93 19.21
C ARG A 22 3.26 5.05 18.08
N TYR A 23 3.61 3.80 18.36
CA TYR A 23 4.07 2.85 17.34
C TYR A 23 3.01 2.67 16.28
N ARG A 24 1.78 2.39 16.70
CA ARG A 24 0.64 2.24 15.80
C ARG A 24 0.43 3.48 14.95
N PHE A 25 0.56 4.68 15.52
CA PHE A 25 0.43 5.92 14.76
C PHE A 25 1.50 6.03 13.65
N ILE A 26 2.76 5.73 13.95
CA ILE A 26 3.86 5.76 12.97
C ILE A 26 3.62 4.75 11.84
N GLU A 27 3.31 3.49 12.19
CA GLU A 27 3.02 2.41 11.24
C GLU A 27 1.83 2.79 10.34
N TYR A 28 0.73 3.27 10.94
CA TYR A 28 -0.47 3.66 10.21
C TYR A 28 -0.25 4.83 9.26
N GLU A 29 0.47 5.87 9.69
CA GLU A 29 0.80 6.98 8.80
C GLU A 29 1.79 6.56 7.71
N THR A 30 2.67 5.59 7.98
CA THR A 30 3.56 5.02 6.96
C THR A 30 2.75 4.32 5.87
N ILE A 31 1.74 3.51 6.20
CA ILE A 31 0.79 2.94 5.20
C ILE A 31 0.22 4.05 4.31
N ARG A 32 -0.25 5.16 4.90
CA ARG A 32 -0.83 6.28 4.15
C ARG A 32 0.18 6.97 3.25
N ILE A 33 1.40 7.20 3.75
CA ILE A 33 2.49 7.83 2.99
C ILE A 33 2.85 6.94 1.79
N LEU A 34 3.08 5.64 2.01
CA LEU A 34 3.42 4.69 0.94
C LEU A 34 2.29 4.57 -0.08
N ALA A 35 1.02 4.55 0.36
CA ALA A 35 -0.13 4.50 -0.52
C ALA A 35 -0.24 5.75 -1.40
N GLY A 36 -0.05 6.95 -0.83
CA GLY A 36 -0.01 8.18 -1.62
C GLY A 36 1.11 8.16 -2.65
N TRP A 37 2.31 7.69 -2.26
CA TRP A 37 3.48 7.67 -3.13
C TRP A 37 3.50 6.53 -4.16
N LEU A 38 2.76 5.45 -3.99
CA LEU A 38 2.75 4.32 -4.92
C LEU A 38 2.51 4.76 -6.39
N PRO A 39 1.50 5.57 -6.73
CA PRO A 39 1.35 6.09 -8.08
C PRO A 39 2.40 7.15 -8.46
N ALA A 40 3.03 7.83 -7.50
CA ALA A 40 4.06 8.85 -7.73
C ALA A 40 5.46 8.28 -7.98
N ALA A 41 5.76 7.10 -7.44
CA ALA A 41 6.98 6.36 -7.73
C ALA A 41 7.05 6.07 -9.23
N ALA A 42 8.24 6.18 -9.84
CA ALA A 42 8.44 5.84 -11.24
C ALA A 42 8.97 4.41 -11.37
N TRP A 43 10.00 4.07 -10.58
CA TRP A 43 10.71 2.81 -10.68
C TRP A 43 9.82 1.62 -10.34
N LEU A 44 9.77 0.61 -11.24
CA LEU A 44 8.85 -0.51 -11.08
C LEU A 44 9.14 -1.32 -9.80
N GLU A 45 10.41 -1.58 -9.54
CA GLU A 45 10.86 -2.33 -8.35
C GLU A 45 10.45 -1.60 -7.07
N ASN A 46 10.49 -0.26 -7.07
CA ASN A 46 9.99 0.54 -5.96
C ASN A 46 8.48 0.40 -5.82
N LYS A 47 7.70 0.47 -6.91
CA LYS A 47 6.23 0.28 -6.85
C LYS A 47 5.84 -1.09 -6.30
N LEU A 48 6.50 -2.14 -6.79
CA LEU A 48 6.29 -3.52 -6.30
C LEU A 48 6.59 -3.61 -4.81
N ALA A 49 7.70 -3.01 -4.37
CA ALA A 49 8.06 -2.96 -2.96
C ALA A 49 7.04 -2.17 -2.15
N LEU A 50 6.61 -0.97 -2.58
CA LEU A 50 5.64 -0.14 -1.87
C LEU A 50 4.33 -0.89 -1.58
N GLY A 51 3.81 -1.64 -2.55
CA GLY A 51 2.61 -2.47 -2.36
C GLY A 51 2.79 -3.58 -1.31
N ARG A 52 3.96 -4.22 -1.27
CA ARG A 52 4.30 -5.21 -0.22
C ARG A 52 4.45 -4.55 1.15
N LEU A 53 5.27 -3.50 1.22
CA LEU A 53 5.64 -2.81 2.46
C LEU A 53 4.41 -2.23 3.16
N LEU A 54 3.50 -1.58 2.41
CA LEU A 54 2.26 -1.05 3.01
C LEU A 54 1.33 -2.15 3.54
N TRP A 55 1.37 -3.36 2.99
CA TRP A 55 0.57 -4.47 3.47
C TRP A 55 1.17 -5.13 4.71
N GLU A 56 2.51 -5.26 4.76
CA GLU A 56 3.25 -5.69 5.95
C GLU A 56 3.00 -4.72 7.11
N ASP A 57 3.13 -3.41 6.88
CA ASP A 57 2.81 -2.39 7.89
C ASP A 57 1.34 -2.49 8.33
N ALA A 58 0.43 -2.86 7.43
CA ALA A 58 -0.96 -3.13 7.80
C ALA A 58 -1.11 -4.36 8.72
N GLN A 59 -0.29 -5.40 8.56
CA GLN A 59 -0.22 -6.52 9.52
C GLN A 59 0.30 -6.04 10.88
N HIS A 60 1.28 -5.12 10.90
CA HIS A 60 1.84 -4.59 12.15
C HIS A 60 0.81 -3.78 12.90
N VAL A 61 0.13 -2.86 12.22
CA VAL A 61 -0.99 -2.10 12.77
C VAL A 61 -2.09 -3.02 13.24
N GLN A 62 -2.38 -4.13 12.55
CA GLN A 62 -3.39 -5.09 13.00
C GLN A 62 -3.01 -5.76 14.32
N HIS A 63 -1.76 -6.19 14.49
CA HIS A 63 -1.26 -6.71 15.77
C HIS A 63 -1.35 -5.68 16.90
N LEU A 64 -0.92 -4.44 16.63
CA LEU A 64 -0.99 -3.35 17.59
C LEU A 64 -2.44 -2.97 17.92
N TYR A 65 -3.32 -2.92 16.93
CA TYR A 65 -4.75 -2.62 17.08
C TYR A 65 -5.43 -3.61 18.01
N LEU A 66 -5.23 -4.92 17.78
CA LEU A 66 -5.78 -5.96 18.63
C LEU A 66 -5.31 -5.79 20.09
N ARG A 67 -4.02 -5.52 20.29
CA ARG A 67 -3.49 -5.29 21.63
C ARG A 67 -4.04 -4.02 22.27
N LEU A 68 -4.09 -2.92 21.52
CA LEU A 68 -4.61 -1.64 21.99
C LEU A 68 -6.08 -1.74 22.42
N ARG A 69 -6.92 -2.54 21.74
CA ARG A 69 -8.32 -2.76 22.15
C ARG A 69 -8.46 -3.37 23.55
N GLU A 70 -7.47 -4.09 24.03
CA GLU A 70 -7.47 -4.72 25.36
C GLU A 70 -7.08 -3.72 26.46
N VAL A 71 -6.28 -2.71 26.12
CA VAL A 71 -5.67 -1.78 27.10
C VAL A 71 -6.14 -0.33 26.94
N GLN A 72 -6.89 0.00 25.89
CA GLN A 72 -7.47 1.33 25.65
C GLN A 72 -8.75 1.32 24.80
N THR A 73 -9.63 2.31 25.04
CA THR A 73 -10.88 2.50 24.28
C THR A 73 -11.14 3.98 24.01
N PRO A 74 -11.13 4.50 22.76
CA PRO A 74 -10.96 3.74 21.52
C PRO A 74 -9.52 3.25 21.33
N ALA A 75 -9.36 2.20 20.51
CA ALA A 75 -8.05 1.62 20.18
C ALA A 75 -7.20 2.54 19.32
N PHE A 76 -7.81 3.35 18.46
CA PHE A 76 -7.13 4.39 17.69
C PHE A 76 -7.40 5.74 18.35
N ARG A 77 -6.33 6.45 18.68
CA ARG A 77 -6.32 7.81 19.25
C ARG A 77 -5.16 8.60 18.64
N PRO A 78 -5.20 9.94 18.64
CA PRO A 78 -4.00 10.73 18.40
C PRO A 78 -2.85 10.28 19.33
N PRO A 79 -1.57 10.40 18.93
CA PRO A 79 -0.43 10.07 19.77
C PRO A 79 -0.25 11.01 20.97
N ASP A 80 -1.03 12.09 21.04
CA ASP A 80 -0.89 13.19 22.01
C ASP A 80 0.52 13.81 21.99
N ASP A 81 1.13 13.86 20.79
CA ASP A 81 2.47 14.42 20.57
C ASP A 81 2.53 15.19 19.24
N PRO A 82 2.32 16.52 19.27
CA PRO A 82 2.29 17.35 18.07
C PRO A 82 3.59 17.29 17.24
N ALA A 83 4.73 17.02 17.87
CA ALA A 83 6.00 16.89 17.15
C ALA A 83 6.06 15.58 16.36
N LEU A 84 5.49 14.49 16.89
CA LEU A 84 5.35 13.23 16.17
C LEU A 84 4.35 13.36 15.02
N GLU A 85 3.21 14.01 15.27
CA GLU A 85 2.23 14.30 14.21
C GLU A 85 2.85 15.14 13.08
N HIS A 86 3.65 16.15 13.45
CA HIS A 86 4.36 16.98 12.48
C HIS A 86 5.40 16.20 11.67
N LEU A 87 6.17 15.30 12.31
CA LEU A 87 7.12 14.43 11.61
C LEU A 87 6.45 13.65 10.48
N LEU A 88 5.34 12.97 10.76
CA LEU A 88 4.67 12.13 9.77
C LEU A 88 3.94 12.96 8.72
N ALA A 89 3.39 14.12 9.11
CA ALA A 89 2.83 15.08 8.16
C ALA A 89 3.88 15.63 7.18
N GLU A 90 5.14 15.79 7.63
CA GLU A 90 6.24 16.23 6.78
C GLU A 90 6.86 15.10 5.94
N ALA A 91 6.88 13.87 6.44
CA ALA A 91 7.53 12.73 5.77
C ALA A 91 6.99 12.45 4.35
N ILE A 92 5.73 12.79 4.06
CA ILE A 92 5.15 12.64 2.73
C ILE A 92 5.73 13.63 1.71
N HIS A 93 6.35 14.73 2.13
CA HIS A 93 6.82 15.83 1.29
C HIS A 93 8.24 15.65 0.73
N ALA A 94 8.63 14.39 0.53
CA ALA A 94 9.93 14.05 -0.03
C ALA A 94 10.12 14.61 -1.45
N PRO A 95 11.35 15.04 -1.82
CA PRO A 95 11.65 15.56 -3.15
C PRO A 95 11.39 14.55 -4.28
N ASN A 96 11.64 13.27 -4.02
CA ASN A 96 11.47 12.16 -4.96
C ASN A 96 11.33 10.84 -4.19
N GLU A 97 11.10 9.74 -4.93
CA GLU A 97 10.90 8.40 -4.36
C GLU A 97 12.10 7.86 -3.56
N TRP A 98 13.34 8.22 -3.92
CA TRP A 98 14.53 7.75 -3.21
C TRP A 98 14.72 8.47 -1.90
N ASP A 99 14.48 9.78 -1.87
CA ASP A 99 14.46 10.56 -0.62
C ASP A 99 13.32 10.11 0.31
N LEU A 100 12.15 9.75 -0.24
CA LEU A 100 11.06 9.15 0.53
C LEU A 100 11.51 7.87 1.23
N LEU A 101 12.04 6.92 0.44
CA LEU A 101 12.53 5.64 0.94
C LEU A 101 13.68 5.85 1.95
N GLY A 102 14.58 6.79 1.69
CA GLY A 102 15.64 7.18 2.62
C GLY A 102 15.09 7.68 3.96
N GLY A 103 14.13 8.61 3.94
CA GLY A 103 13.51 9.14 5.15
C GLY A 103 12.78 8.06 5.97
N ILE A 104 12.07 7.15 5.30
CA ILE A 104 11.33 6.08 5.98
C ILE A 104 12.28 4.99 6.49
N PHE A 105 13.12 4.43 5.62
CA PHE A 105 13.88 3.20 5.91
C PHE A 105 15.30 3.42 6.43
N ARG A 106 15.87 4.63 6.35
CA ARG A 106 17.14 4.96 7.04
C ARG A 106 16.95 5.73 8.34
N VAL A 107 15.77 6.29 8.58
CA VAL A 107 15.52 7.15 9.75
C VAL A 107 14.35 6.63 10.60
N ILE A 108 13.13 6.61 10.07
CA ILE A 108 11.93 6.31 10.88
C ILE A 108 11.88 4.85 11.31
N LYS A 109 11.94 3.90 10.37
CA LYS A 109 11.83 2.46 10.65
C LYS A 109 13.01 1.90 11.47
N PRO A 110 14.28 2.29 11.25
CA PRO A 110 15.36 1.89 12.15
C PRO A 110 15.15 2.33 13.60
N ALA A 111 14.64 3.55 13.81
CA ALA A 111 14.31 4.03 15.15
C ALA A 111 13.09 3.30 15.76
N LEU A 112 12.13 2.89 14.91
CA LEU A 112 10.97 2.10 15.31
C LEU A 112 11.37 0.70 15.74
N VAL A 113 12.23 0.02 14.97
CA VAL A 113 12.83 -1.28 15.33
C VAL A 113 13.59 -1.18 16.66
N ALA A 114 14.43 -0.16 16.83
CA ALA A 114 15.13 0.06 18.09
C ALA A 114 14.16 0.25 19.26
N ALA A 115 13.05 0.96 19.06
CA ALA A 115 12.02 1.15 20.07
C ALA A 115 11.29 -0.16 20.42
N TYR A 116 10.94 -0.99 19.43
CA TYR A 116 10.34 -2.32 19.68
C TYR A 116 11.30 -3.24 20.43
N GLN A 117 12.58 -3.30 20.01
CA GLN A 117 13.60 -4.13 20.65
C GLN A 117 13.86 -3.69 22.10
N TRP A 118 13.94 -2.39 22.34
CA TRP A 118 14.04 -1.84 23.70
C TRP A 118 12.80 -2.21 24.52
N HIS A 119 11.59 -1.92 24.03
CA HIS A 119 10.35 -2.17 24.76
C HIS A 119 10.22 -3.66 25.13
N ARG A 120 10.52 -4.57 24.21
CA ARG A 120 10.56 -6.02 24.45
C ARG A 120 11.39 -6.41 25.68
N GLN A 121 12.48 -5.68 25.96
CA GLN A 121 13.37 -5.94 27.10
C GLN A 121 12.91 -5.25 28.39
N GLN A 122 12.03 -4.25 28.30
CA GLN A 122 11.64 -3.39 29.42
C GLN A 122 10.22 -3.64 29.95
N THR A 123 9.41 -4.47 29.29
CA THR A 123 8.04 -4.81 29.73
C THR A 123 8.00 -6.12 30.53
N PHE A 124 6.93 -6.31 31.29
CA PHE A 124 6.72 -7.48 32.13
C PHE A 124 6.41 -8.72 31.28
N ALA A 125 7.29 -9.72 31.36
CA ALA A 125 7.23 -10.89 30.48
C ALA A 125 5.92 -11.69 30.53
N ASN A 126 5.33 -11.85 31.73
CA ASN A 126 4.09 -12.61 31.90
C ASN A 126 2.83 -11.73 31.75
N PRO A 127 2.63 -10.65 32.53
CA PRO A 127 1.48 -9.76 32.39
C PRO A 127 1.30 -9.14 31.00
N ASP A 128 2.39 -8.86 30.29
CA ASP A 128 2.38 -8.22 28.98
C ASP A 128 2.83 -9.15 27.84
N ALA A 129 2.76 -10.47 28.07
CA ALA A 129 3.02 -11.48 27.06
C ALA A 129 2.28 -11.24 25.72
N PRO A 130 1.04 -10.72 25.66
CA PRO A 130 0.39 -10.37 24.40
C PRO A 130 1.12 -9.31 23.58
N THR A 131 1.70 -8.29 24.22
CA THR A 131 2.52 -7.26 23.54
C THR A 131 3.80 -7.88 22.99
N LEU A 132 4.45 -8.75 23.77
CA LEU A 132 5.62 -9.50 23.32
C LEU A 132 5.31 -10.41 22.13
N TYR A 133 4.11 -10.99 22.08
CA TYR A 133 3.66 -11.78 20.93
C TYR A 133 3.48 -10.94 19.66
N ALA A 134 2.88 -9.76 19.79
CA ALA A 134 2.74 -8.81 18.69
C ALA A 134 4.12 -8.43 18.10
N PHE A 135 5.08 -8.10 18.96
CA PHE A 135 6.42 -7.68 18.50
C PHE A 135 7.20 -8.77 17.76
N LYS A 136 6.92 -10.06 17.95
CA LYS A 136 7.64 -11.14 17.23
C LYS A 136 7.50 -11.04 15.72
N HIS A 137 6.26 -10.86 15.25
CA HIS A 137 5.97 -10.83 13.82
C HIS A 137 6.33 -9.47 13.23
N ILE A 138 6.06 -8.38 13.96
CA ILE A 138 6.44 -7.02 13.55
C ILE A 138 7.95 -6.92 13.33
N LEU A 139 8.77 -7.38 14.29
CA LEU A 139 10.22 -7.31 14.17
C LEU A 139 10.77 -8.17 13.03
N LEU A 140 10.14 -9.32 12.75
CA LEU A 140 10.58 -10.19 11.65
C LEU A 140 10.44 -9.47 10.29
N ASP A 141 9.30 -8.83 10.06
CA ASP A 141 9.06 -8.11 8.83
C ASP A 141 9.92 -6.84 8.78
N GLU A 142 9.93 -6.01 9.83
CA GLU A 142 10.71 -4.77 9.87
C GLU A 142 12.21 -5.00 9.62
N GLU A 143 12.80 -6.04 10.22
CA GLU A 143 14.20 -6.39 9.95
C GLU A 143 14.43 -6.79 8.48
N ALA A 144 13.47 -7.50 7.86
CA ALA A 144 13.52 -7.84 6.43
C ALA A 144 13.33 -6.60 5.54
N GLN A 145 12.46 -5.67 5.92
CA GLN A 145 12.26 -4.41 5.21
C GLN A 145 13.53 -3.54 5.24
N LEU A 146 14.20 -3.46 6.39
CA LEU A 146 15.47 -2.74 6.51
C LEU A 146 16.58 -3.39 5.69
N ALA A 147 16.65 -4.73 5.67
CA ALA A 147 17.61 -5.45 4.83
C ALA A 147 17.38 -5.16 3.33
N TRP A 148 16.13 -5.21 2.88
CA TRP A 148 15.75 -4.82 1.52
C TRP A 148 16.14 -3.37 1.21
N ALA A 149 15.89 -2.43 2.14
CA ALA A 149 16.18 -1.02 1.93
C ALA A 149 17.68 -0.72 1.81
N VAL A 150 18.55 -1.51 2.47
CA VAL A 150 20.00 -1.41 2.29
C VAL A 150 20.39 -1.67 0.84
N GLU A 151 19.80 -2.69 0.21
CA GLU A 151 20.06 -3.03 -1.20
C GLU A 151 19.43 -1.98 -2.13
N ALA A 152 18.15 -1.64 -1.90
CA ALA A 152 17.41 -0.69 -2.74
C ALA A 152 18.02 0.72 -2.75
N LEU A 153 18.66 1.14 -1.65
CA LEU A 153 19.25 2.47 -1.52
C LEU A 153 20.78 2.47 -1.66
N ALA A 154 21.41 1.37 -2.07
CA ALA A 154 22.87 1.24 -2.09
C ALA A 154 23.57 2.35 -2.90
N ASP A 155 22.99 2.73 -4.03
CA ASP A 155 23.53 3.76 -4.95
C ASP A 155 22.99 5.17 -4.67
N HIS A 156 22.13 5.33 -3.65
CA HIS A 156 21.49 6.59 -3.30
C HIS A 156 22.04 7.09 -1.96
N PRO A 157 23.03 8.00 -1.92
CA PRO A 157 23.60 8.49 -0.67
C PRO A 157 22.57 9.30 0.13
N ALA A 158 22.70 9.28 1.47
CA ALA A 158 21.85 10.09 2.33
C ALA A 158 22.06 11.59 2.08
N GLY A 159 20.97 12.36 2.07
CA GLY A 159 20.96 13.77 1.74
C GLY A 159 20.37 14.68 2.83
N PRO A 160 20.13 15.95 2.47
CA PRO A 160 19.51 16.93 3.37
C PRO A 160 18.09 16.54 3.82
N TRP A 161 17.38 15.74 3.02
CA TRP A 161 16.05 15.27 3.36
C TRP A 161 16.07 14.29 4.55
N GLU A 162 16.92 13.26 4.53
CA GLU A 162 17.04 12.34 5.67
C GLU A 162 17.53 13.06 6.94
N ALA A 163 18.44 14.04 6.79
CA ALA A 163 18.87 14.87 7.92
C ALA A 163 17.69 15.68 8.51
N TYR A 164 16.80 16.19 7.66
CA TYR A 164 15.59 16.90 8.09
C TYR A 164 14.63 15.96 8.84
N ILE A 165 14.33 14.79 8.28
CA ILE A 165 13.48 13.77 8.93
C ILE A 165 14.09 13.31 10.27
N ALA A 166 15.40 13.13 10.34
CA ALA A 166 16.09 12.77 11.59
C ALA A 166 15.98 13.89 12.64
N GLY A 167 16.09 15.15 12.23
CA GLY A 167 15.89 16.29 13.13
C GLY A 167 14.45 16.41 13.64
N LEU A 168 13.46 16.14 12.79
CA LEU A 168 12.05 16.08 13.21
C LEU A 168 11.78 14.93 14.17
N LEU A 169 12.37 13.76 13.93
CA LEU A 169 12.28 12.60 14.83
C LEU A 169 12.91 12.90 16.19
N ALA A 170 14.06 13.56 16.22
CA ALA A 170 14.69 14.03 17.45
C ALA A 170 13.80 15.04 18.19
N ALA A 171 13.20 16.00 17.49
CA ALA A 171 12.27 16.98 18.08
C ALA A 171 11.01 16.31 18.69
N ALA A 172 10.61 15.14 18.19
CA ALA A 172 9.55 14.31 18.77
C ALA A 172 9.99 13.50 20.02
N GLY A 173 11.26 13.60 20.42
CA GLY A 173 11.86 12.80 21.49
C GLY A 173 12.09 11.34 21.08
N GLY A 174 12.34 11.12 19.79
CA GLY A 174 12.42 9.80 19.18
C GLY A 174 11.06 9.11 19.10
N VAL A 175 11.07 7.85 18.67
CA VAL A 175 9.85 7.03 18.55
C VAL A 175 9.18 6.85 19.92
N THR A 176 9.95 6.69 20.98
CA THR A 176 9.40 6.49 22.34
C THR A 176 8.94 7.80 23.01
N GLY A 177 9.38 8.95 22.49
CA GLY A 177 9.07 10.28 23.05
C GLY A 177 9.84 10.64 24.32
N ASN A 178 10.79 9.80 24.75
CA ASN A 178 11.51 9.92 26.02
C ASN A 178 12.85 10.67 25.91
N GLU A 179 13.34 10.90 24.69
CA GLU A 179 14.63 11.55 24.46
C GLU A 179 14.51 13.08 24.60
N PRO A 180 15.61 13.80 24.86
CA PRO A 180 15.63 15.26 24.81
C PRO A 180 15.06 15.78 23.49
N ARG A 181 14.23 16.83 23.58
CA ARG A 181 13.52 17.41 22.43
C ARG A 181 14.19 18.70 21.99
N PRO A 182 15.15 18.68 21.05
CA PRO A 182 15.67 19.91 20.45
C PRO A 182 14.57 20.63 19.64
N PRO A 183 14.77 21.90 19.29
CA PRO A 183 13.88 22.60 18.36
C PRO A 183 13.80 21.87 17.02
N ALA A 184 12.60 21.80 16.44
CA ALA A 184 12.41 21.23 15.11
C ALA A 184 13.20 22.03 14.05
N PRO A 185 13.91 21.36 13.13
CA PRO A 185 14.60 22.04 12.03
C PRO A 185 13.60 22.72 11.09
N ALA A 186 14.06 23.74 10.37
CA ALA A 186 13.31 24.31 9.26
C ALA A 186 13.32 23.36 8.05
N PRO A 187 12.24 23.32 7.24
CA PRO A 187 12.21 22.56 6.00
C PRO A 187 13.40 22.86 5.07
N PRO A 188 14.06 21.84 4.49
CA PRO A 188 15.14 22.05 3.54
C PRO A 188 14.60 22.55 2.19
N ALA A 189 15.45 23.19 1.40
CA ALA A 189 15.07 23.72 0.08
C ALA A 189 14.63 22.63 -0.92
N CYS A 190 15.01 21.36 -0.70
CA CYS A 190 14.59 20.24 -1.54
C CYS A 190 13.18 19.72 -1.24
N ARG A 191 12.57 20.10 -0.10
CA ARG A 191 11.21 19.67 0.26
C ARG A 191 10.22 20.03 -0.85
N THR A 192 9.45 19.06 -1.29
CA THR A 192 8.43 19.25 -2.32
C THR A 192 7.06 18.95 -1.73
N PRO A 193 6.14 19.95 -1.65
CA PRO A 193 4.76 19.70 -1.24
C PRO A 193 4.16 18.55 -2.06
N PHE A 194 3.56 17.59 -1.36
CA PHE A 194 3.06 16.38 -1.97
C PHE A 194 1.61 16.58 -2.38
N ALA A 195 1.29 16.14 -3.59
CA ALA A 195 -0.06 16.00 -4.09
C ALA A 195 -0.17 14.62 -4.73
N ALA A 196 -1.20 13.85 -4.37
CA ALA A 196 -1.44 12.55 -4.98
C ALA A 196 -1.60 12.72 -6.50
N PRO A 197 -0.80 12.03 -7.32
CA PRO A 197 -0.79 12.27 -8.75
C PRO A 197 -2.03 11.67 -9.39
N LYS A 198 -2.69 12.47 -10.24
CA LYS A 198 -3.76 12.00 -11.13
C LYS A 198 -3.23 11.31 -12.39
N LYS A 199 -1.91 11.33 -12.60
CA LYS A 199 -1.24 10.53 -13.63
C LYS A 199 -0.10 9.76 -12.99
N ALA A 200 -0.17 8.44 -13.01
CA ALA A 200 0.85 7.61 -12.41
C ALA A 200 2.18 7.75 -13.15
N ALA A 201 3.25 7.92 -12.39
CA ALA A 201 4.60 7.92 -12.94
C ALA A 201 4.97 6.50 -13.38
N ARG A 202 5.89 6.43 -14.35
CA ARG A 202 6.40 5.17 -14.89
C ARG A 202 7.88 5.30 -15.15
N ASP A 203 8.51 4.16 -14.99
CA ASP A 203 9.91 3.89 -15.21
C ASP A 203 10.31 4.20 -16.67
N SER A 204 11.44 4.88 -16.83
CA SER A 204 11.96 5.33 -18.13
C SER A 204 12.40 4.20 -19.07
N ARG A 205 12.54 2.96 -18.56
CA ARG A 205 12.79 1.76 -19.37
C ARG A 205 11.57 1.39 -20.22
N TYR A 206 10.36 1.80 -19.83
CA TYR A 206 9.12 1.44 -20.52
C TYR A 206 8.68 2.48 -21.54
N THR A 207 8.09 2.01 -22.62
CA THR A 207 7.31 2.87 -23.52
C THR A 207 5.91 3.08 -22.93
N ILE A 208 5.48 4.34 -22.84
CA ILE A 208 4.14 4.68 -22.36
C ILE A 208 3.15 4.63 -23.51
N GLN A 209 2.08 3.88 -23.31
CA GLN A 209 0.96 3.84 -24.23
C GLN A 209 -0.14 4.77 -23.71
N SER A 210 -0.37 5.88 -24.44
CA SER A 210 -1.33 6.93 -24.05
C SER A 210 -2.78 6.62 -24.43
N GLU A 211 -3.00 5.62 -25.28
CA GLU A 211 -4.33 5.19 -25.75
C GLU A 211 -4.50 3.69 -25.45
N GLN A 212 -5.63 3.31 -24.86
CA GLN A 212 -5.92 1.90 -24.67
C GLN A 212 -5.99 1.23 -26.05
N ARG A 213 -5.15 0.23 -26.29
CA ARG A 213 -5.28 -0.62 -27.47
C ARG A 213 -6.64 -1.31 -27.36
N VAL A 214 -7.62 -0.85 -28.14
CA VAL A 214 -8.78 -1.69 -28.50
C VAL A 214 -8.16 -2.93 -29.13
N GLY A 215 -8.39 -4.09 -28.51
CA GLY A 215 -7.49 -5.24 -28.52
C GLY A 215 -6.81 -5.54 -29.86
N ALA A 216 -5.58 -6.06 -29.80
CA ALA A 216 -5.04 -6.80 -30.93
C ALA A 216 -6.13 -7.79 -31.39
N GLY A 217 -6.29 -7.95 -32.72
CA GLY A 217 -7.27 -8.88 -33.28
C GLY A 217 -7.19 -10.25 -32.58
N PRO A 218 -8.28 -11.04 -32.60
CA PRO A 218 -8.36 -12.26 -31.80
C PRO A 218 -7.09 -13.10 -31.96
N ALA A 219 -6.52 -13.53 -30.82
CA ALA A 219 -5.33 -14.38 -30.81
C ALA A 219 -5.56 -15.56 -31.76
N GLN A 220 -4.62 -15.80 -32.67
CA GLN A 220 -4.77 -16.84 -33.69
C GLN A 220 -4.34 -18.20 -33.15
N THR A 221 -3.56 -18.21 -32.06
CA THR A 221 -3.08 -19.42 -31.39
C THR A 221 -3.23 -19.34 -29.87
N SER A 222 -3.22 -20.51 -29.21
CA SER A 222 -3.20 -20.62 -27.74
C SER A 222 -1.94 -19.98 -27.13
N ALA A 223 -0.80 -20.04 -27.83
CA ALA A 223 0.45 -19.42 -27.41
C ALA A 223 0.38 -17.89 -27.43
N GLU A 224 -0.20 -17.31 -28.50
CA GLU A 224 -0.42 -15.86 -28.58
C GLU A 224 -1.40 -15.38 -27.52
N ARG A 225 -2.48 -16.14 -27.25
CA ARG A 225 -3.42 -15.82 -26.16
C ARG A 225 -2.70 -15.78 -24.81
N ARG A 226 -1.87 -16.79 -24.55
CA ARG A 226 -1.11 -16.91 -23.29
C ARG A 226 -0.13 -15.76 -23.11
N LEU A 227 0.65 -15.46 -24.15
CA LEU A 227 1.57 -14.32 -24.12
C LEU A 227 0.81 -13.01 -23.84
N GLY A 228 -0.27 -12.74 -24.58
CA GLY A 228 -1.08 -11.54 -24.39
C GLY A 228 -1.71 -11.43 -23.00
N GLU A 229 -2.08 -12.56 -22.38
CA GLU A 229 -2.58 -12.59 -21.00
C GLU A 229 -1.51 -12.17 -19.99
N PHE A 230 -0.28 -12.69 -20.10
CA PHE A 230 0.80 -12.32 -19.17
C PHE A 230 1.42 -10.95 -19.46
N GLU A 231 1.36 -10.46 -20.70
CA GLU A 231 1.59 -9.04 -21.03
C GLU A 231 0.54 -8.14 -20.34
N SER A 232 -0.72 -8.56 -20.28
CA SER A 232 -1.76 -7.84 -19.55
C SER A 232 -1.51 -7.85 -18.04
N TYR A 233 -1.20 -9.02 -17.45
CA TYR A 233 -0.84 -9.12 -16.03
C TYR A 233 0.30 -8.15 -15.70
N SER A 234 1.36 -8.08 -16.51
CA SER A 234 2.50 -7.17 -16.27
C SER A 234 2.13 -5.68 -16.21
N GLN A 235 0.92 -5.29 -16.62
CA GLN A 235 0.41 -3.92 -16.57
C GLN A 235 -0.55 -3.66 -15.40
N GLU A 236 -0.88 -4.67 -14.58
CA GLU A 236 -1.85 -4.56 -13.48
C GLU A 236 -1.39 -3.69 -12.31
N MET A 237 -0.17 -3.13 -12.37
CA MET A 237 0.26 -2.06 -11.47
C MET A 237 -0.74 -0.88 -11.41
N LEU A 238 -1.48 -0.62 -12.50
CA LEU A 238 -2.55 0.39 -12.51
C LEU A 238 -3.70 0.10 -11.53
N ALA A 239 -3.95 -1.16 -11.20
CA ALA A 239 -4.97 -1.57 -10.24
C ALA A 239 -4.46 -1.37 -8.81
N ALA A 240 -3.21 -1.76 -8.53
CA ALA A 240 -2.54 -1.47 -7.26
C ALA A 240 -2.51 0.04 -6.95
N GLU A 241 -2.21 0.86 -7.96
CA GLU A 241 -2.24 2.32 -7.87
C GLU A 241 -3.62 2.88 -7.57
N THR A 242 -4.67 2.27 -8.12
CA THR A 242 -6.06 2.63 -7.80
C THR A 242 -6.38 2.32 -6.35
N CYS A 243 -6.06 1.11 -5.87
CA CYS A 243 -6.27 0.72 -4.47
C CYS A 243 -5.53 1.66 -3.51
N ALA A 244 -4.29 2.02 -3.84
CA ALA A 244 -3.47 2.93 -3.06
C ALA A 244 -4.08 4.34 -3.01
N LEU A 245 -4.53 4.88 -4.15
CA LEU A 245 -5.16 6.20 -4.22
C LEU A 245 -6.48 6.24 -3.43
N VAL A 246 -7.36 5.24 -3.62
CA VAL A 246 -8.64 5.13 -2.91
C VAL A 246 -8.41 5.11 -1.39
N MET A 247 -7.41 4.35 -0.93
CA MET A 247 -7.03 4.29 0.48
C MET A 247 -6.51 5.64 0.99
N PHE A 248 -5.67 6.32 0.21
CA PHE A 248 -5.12 7.64 0.55
C PHE A 248 -6.19 8.74 0.62
N GLU A 249 -7.11 8.77 -0.35
CA GLU A 249 -8.18 9.76 -0.48
C GLU A 249 -9.36 9.51 0.47
N SER A 250 -9.35 8.41 1.24
CA SER A 250 -10.43 8.03 2.17
C SER A 250 -9.99 8.01 3.65
N PRO A 251 -9.44 9.11 4.21
CA PRO A 251 -8.83 9.12 5.55
C PRO A 251 -9.83 8.90 6.70
N LYS A 252 -11.14 8.99 6.42
CA LYS A 252 -12.22 8.82 7.41
C LYS A 252 -12.73 7.38 7.49
N MET A 253 -12.30 6.50 6.59
CA MET A 253 -12.73 5.10 6.58
C MET A 253 -12.20 4.35 7.82
N PRO A 254 -12.92 3.33 8.30
CA PRO A 254 -12.49 2.58 9.48
C PRO A 254 -11.17 1.82 9.23
N TRP A 255 -10.44 1.50 10.30
CA TRP A 255 -9.20 0.71 10.21
C TRP A 255 -9.35 -0.55 9.37
N ARG A 256 -10.48 -1.26 9.51
CA ARG A 256 -10.71 -2.50 8.80
C ARG A 256 -10.80 -2.31 7.27
N PHE A 257 -11.22 -1.14 6.79
CA PHE A 257 -11.15 -0.80 5.38
C PHE A 257 -9.71 -0.66 4.91
N VAL A 258 -8.89 0.11 5.64
CA VAL A 258 -7.46 0.29 5.33
C VAL A 258 -6.74 -1.06 5.30
N TYR A 259 -7.01 -1.93 6.27
CA TYR A 259 -6.42 -3.27 6.33
C TYR A 259 -6.81 -4.16 5.12
N ASP A 260 -8.10 -4.19 4.78
CA ASP A 260 -8.60 -5.00 3.65
C ASP A 260 -8.10 -4.42 2.30
N THR A 261 -8.09 -3.09 2.14
CA THR A 261 -7.61 -2.42 0.92
C THR A 261 -6.09 -2.49 0.76
N ALA A 262 -5.31 -2.49 1.85
CA ALA A 262 -3.87 -2.74 1.81
C ALA A 262 -3.57 -4.16 1.29
N ARG A 263 -4.37 -5.16 1.70
CA ARG A 263 -4.27 -6.52 1.15
C ARG A 263 -4.58 -6.54 -0.34
N HIS A 264 -5.68 -5.93 -0.76
CA HIS A 264 -6.05 -5.83 -2.17
C HIS A 264 -4.93 -5.11 -2.98
N CYS A 265 -4.39 -3.99 -2.49
CA CYS A 265 -3.29 -3.29 -3.14
C CYS A 265 -2.05 -4.19 -3.35
N TYR A 266 -1.69 -5.00 -2.36
CA TYR A 266 -0.59 -5.95 -2.51
C TYR A 266 -0.91 -7.10 -3.46
N ASP A 267 -2.16 -7.57 -3.50
CA ASP A 267 -2.59 -8.60 -4.44
C ASP A 267 -2.41 -8.13 -5.88
N GLU A 268 -2.80 -6.89 -6.19
CA GLU A 268 -2.58 -6.29 -7.50
C GLU A 268 -1.10 -6.09 -7.85
N THR A 269 -0.23 -5.75 -6.89
CA THR A 269 1.22 -5.72 -7.17
C THR A 269 1.79 -7.11 -7.41
N ARG A 270 1.27 -8.14 -6.71
CA ARG A 270 1.64 -9.53 -6.99
C ARG A 270 1.14 -9.97 -8.36
N HIS A 271 -0.07 -9.60 -8.79
CA HIS A 271 -0.54 -9.95 -10.12
C HIS A 271 0.33 -9.34 -11.22
N CYS A 272 0.75 -8.09 -11.04
CA CYS A 272 1.78 -7.47 -11.88
C CYS A 272 3.07 -8.30 -11.92
N LEU A 273 3.55 -8.74 -10.76
CA LEU A 273 4.73 -9.58 -10.65
C LEU A 273 4.55 -10.97 -11.27
N LEU A 274 3.36 -11.58 -11.21
CA LEU A 274 3.06 -12.85 -11.89
C LEU A 274 3.29 -12.71 -13.40
N GLY A 275 2.81 -11.62 -14.01
CA GLY A 275 3.07 -11.30 -15.41
C GLY A 275 4.55 -11.16 -15.74
N ILE A 276 5.28 -10.38 -14.94
CA ILE A 276 6.71 -10.13 -15.11
C ILE A 276 7.52 -11.44 -14.98
N GLU A 277 7.28 -12.22 -13.93
CA GLU A 277 7.96 -13.49 -13.70
C GLU A 277 7.68 -14.47 -14.84
N TRP A 278 6.43 -14.54 -15.29
CA TRP A 278 6.06 -15.41 -16.39
C TRP A 278 6.81 -15.03 -17.67
N LEU A 279 6.81 -13.74 -18.02
CA LEU A 279 7.52 -13.22 -19.21
C LEU A 279 9.02 -13.53 -19.14
N GLN A 280 9.66 -13.25 -18.01
CA GLN A 280 11.09 -13.51 -17.81
C GLN A 280 11.43 -15.00 -17.92
N ARG A 281 10.62 -15.89 -17.35
CA ARG A 281 10.82 -17.36 -17.45
C ARG A 281 10.71 -17.88 -18.87
N HIS A 282 10.02 -17.16 -19.75
CA HIS A 282 9.89 -17.48 -21.17
C HIS A 282 10.86 -16.69 -22.06
N GLY A 283 11.82 -15.97 -21.46
CA GLY A 283 12.85 -15.21 -22.19
C GLY A 283 12.36 -13.91 -22.80
N TYR A 284 11.19 -13.42 -22.41
CA TYR A 284 10.70 -12.10 -22.80
C TYR A 284 11.24 -11.02 -21.86
N ASP A 285 11.67 -9.91 -22.44
CA ASP A 285 12.02 -8.71 -21.70
C ASP A 285 10.74 -7.91 -21.41
N HIS A 286 10.31 -7.93 -20.15
CA HIS A 286 9.10 -7.23 -19.72
C HIS A 286 9.19 -5.70 -19.92
N THR A 287 10.40 -5.13 -19.99
CA THR A 287 10.58 -3.68 -20.20
C THR A 287 10.17 -3.23 -21.60
N LEU A 288 10.11 -4.17 -22.56
CA LEU A 288 9.64 -3.92 -23.91
C LEU A 288 8.11 -3.92 -24.04
N ILE A 289 7.39 -4.36 -23.01
CA ILE A 289 5.92 -4.35 -23.00
C ILE A 289 5.44 -2.93 -22.70
N PRO A 290 4.69 -2.28 -23.62
CA PRO A 290 4.19 -0.93 -23.39
C PRO A 290 3.29 -0.87 -22.15
N GLN A 291 3.45 0.18 -21.35
CA GLN A 291 2.69 0.38 -20.12
C GLN A 291 1.53 1.35 -20.35
N ASN A 292 0.31 0.92 -20.04
CA ASN A 292 -0.88 1.75 -20.13
C ASN A 292 -1.13 2.55 -18.85
N THR A 293 -0.78 3.84 -18.86
CA THR A 293 -1.07 4.76 -17.74
C THR A 293 -2.43 5.45 -17.86
N ARG A 294 -3.08 5.37 -19.02
CA ARG A 294 -4.30 6.12 -19.32
C ARG A 294 -5.49 5.63 -18.50
N ILE A 295 -5.55 4.33 -18.18
CA ILE A 295 -6.61 3.77 -17.33
C ILE A 295 -6.56 4.38 -15.93
N TYR A 296 -5.38 4.44 -15.31
CA TYR A 296 -5.23 5.08 -14.00
C TYR A 296 -5.59 6.57 -14.09
N GLU A 297 -5.10 7.27 -15.11
CA GLU A 297 -5.36 8.70 -15.29
C GLU A 297 -6.87 9.00 -15.39
N TRP A 298 -7.57 8.22 -16.23
CA TRP A 298 -9.03 8.25 -16.34
C TRP A 298 -9.72 7.92 -15.01
N ARG A 299 -9.33 6.83 -14.35
CA ARG A 299 -10.01 6.40 -13.12
C ARG A 299 -9.82 7.40 -11.98
N SER A 300 -8.63 7.96 -11.82
CA SER A 300 -8.27 8.86 -10.73
C SER A 300 -9.04 10.20 -10.71
N GLN A 301 -9.76 10.53 -11.79
CA GLN A 301 -10.57 11.75 -11.88
C GLN A 301 -11.90 11.65 -11.11
N TYR A 302 -12.36 10.44 -10.79
CA TYR A 302 -13.59 10.21 -10.05
C TYR A 302 -13.38 10.22 -8.54
N ASP A 303 -14.46 10.27 -7.76
CA ASP A 303 -14.40 10.09 -6.31
C ASP A 303 -13.96 8.66 -5.93
N PRO A 304 -13.45 8.43 -4.71
CA PRO A 304 -12.94 7.12 -4.31
C PRO A 304 -13.95 5.97 -4.35
N ALA A 305 -15.25 6.22 -4.16
CA ALA A 305 -16.27 5.17 -4.25
C ALA A 305 -16.45 4.73 -5.71
N THR A 306 -16.50 5.69 -6.64
CA THR A 306 -16.57 5.40 -8.08
C THR A 306 -15.31 4.71 -8.57
N GLN A 307 -14.12 5.19 -8.16
CA GLN A 307 -12.84 4.54 -8.45
C GLN A 307 -12.83 3.06 -8.04
N TYR A 308 -13.23 2.77 -6.79
CA TYR A 308 -13.23 1.42 -6.25
C TYR A 308 -14.31 0.53 -6.87
N CYS A 309 -15.47 1.10 -7.23
CA CYS A 309 -16.52 0.38 -7.92
C CYS A 309 -16.13 0.02 -9.37
N LEU A 310 -15.50 0.94 -10.10
CA LEU A 310 -14.96 0.69 -11.45
C LEU A 310 -13.95 -0.47 -11.45
N LEU A 311 -13.12 -0.55 -10.41
CA LEU A 311 -12.18 -1.65 -10.24
C LEU A 311 -12.92 -2.94 -9.83
N THR A 312 -13.60 -2.95 -8.68
CA THR A 312 -14.12 -4.19 -8.08
C THR A 312 -15.37 -4.76 -8.75
N ARG A 313 -16.26 -3.89 -9.25
CA ARG A 313 -17.53 -4.28 -9.89
C ARG A 313 -17.47 -4.19 -11.41
N GLY A 314 -16.59 -3.33 -11.93
CA GLY A 314 -16.29 -3.22 -13.36
C GLY A 314 -15.27 -4.25 -13.79
N ASN A 315 -13.99 -4.08 -13.45
CA ASN A 315 -12.91 -4.94 -13.93
C ASN A 315 -13.00 -6.38 -13.40
N GLU A 316 -12.90 -6.55 -12.08
CA GLU A 316 -12.65 -7.85 -11.44
C GLU A 316 -13.85 -8.80 -11.56
N ALA A 317 -15.05 -8.30 -11.31
CA ALA A 317 -16.28 -9.10 -11.46
C ALA A 317 -16.49 -9.65 -12.88
N HIS A 318 -15.95 -8.98 -13.91
CA HIS A 318 -16.11 -9.36 -15.31
C HIS A 318 -14.90 -10.15 -15.87
N VAL A 319 -13.83 -10.37 -15.09
CA VAL A 319 -12.65 -11.13 -15.55
C VAL A 319 -12.87 -12.65 -15.49
N PHE A 320 -13.76 -13.12 -14.61
CA PHE A 320 -13.93 -14.55 -14.32
C PHE A 320 -14.19 -15.44 -15.54
N PRO A 321 -15.13 -15.13 -16.46
CA PRO A 321 -15.38 -16.01 -17.61
C PRO A 321 -14.11 -16.24 -18.45
N TYR A 322 -13.34 -15.18 -18.69
CA TYR A 322 -12.08 -15.25 -19.42
C TYR A 322 -11.03 -16.09 -18.69
N ARG A 323 -10.88 -15.93 -17.37
CA ARG A 323 -9.94 -16.72 -16.56
C ARG A 323 -10.28 -18.21 -16.53
N HIS A 324 -11.57 -18.58 -16.46
CA HIS A 324 -11.98 -19.99 -16.51
C HIS A 324 -11.60 -20.64 -17.85
N GLU A 325 -11.78 -19.92 -18.97
CA GLU A 325 -11.35 -20.41 -20.28
C GLU A 325 -9.83 -20.54 -20.39
N SER A 326 -9.08 -19.55 -19.90
CA SER A 326 -7.61 -19.61 -19.85
C SER A 326 -7.12 -20.79 -19.01
N LEU A 327 -7.70 -21.00 -17.83
CA LEU A 327 -7.34 -22.11 -16.94
C LEU A 327 -7.58 -23.47 -17.63
N ALA A 328 -8.76 -23.69 -18.22
CA ALA A 328 -9.06 -24.92 -18.92
C ALA A 328 -8.07 -25.20 -20.06
N LEU A 329 -7.71 -24.16 -20.82
CA LEU A 329 -6.70 -24.26 -21.90
C LEU A 329 -5.32 -24.63 -21.37
N TYR A 330 -4.90 -24.07 -20.23
CA TYR A 330 -3.59 -24.35 -19.64
C TYR A 330 -3.52 -25.74 -19.02
N GLU A 331 -4.59 -26.20 -18.38
CA GLU A 331 -4.71 -27.57 -17.88
C GLU A 331 -4.69 -28.60 -19.02
N GLU A 332 -5.45 -28.38 -20.09
CA GLU A 332 -5.49 -29.28 -21.25
C GLU A 332 -4.12 -29.38 -21.94
N SER A 333 -3.38 -28.26 -22.01
CA SER A 333 -2.04 -28.23 -22.60
C SER A 333 -0.90 -28.64 -21.65
N GLY A 334 -1.21 -28.95 -20.39
CA GLY A 334 -0.22 -29.31 -19.37
C GLY A 334 0.69 -28.15 -18.92
N ASP A 335 0.31 -26.90 -19.20
CA ASP A 335 1.04 -25.71 -18.73
C ASP A 335 0.70 -25.43 -17.26
N GLN A 336 1.42 -26.11 -16.38
CA GLN A 336 1.22 -26.00 -14.94
C GLN A 336 1.53 -24.60 -14.42
N LEU A 337 2.52 -23.89 -14.98
CA LEU A 337 2.89 -22.57 -14.49
C LEU A 337 1.75 -21.57 -14.71
N SER A 338 1.27 -21.49 -15.95
CA SER A 338 0.19 -20.57 -16.29
C SER A 338 -1.12 -20.92 -15.58
N ALA A 339 -1.43 -22.21 -15.44
CA ALA A 339 -2.59 -22.67 -14.69
C ALA A 339 -2.53 -22.26 -13.20
N GLN A 340 -1.37 -22.42 -12.55
CA GLN A 340 -1.21 -22.02 -11.15
C GLN A 340 -1.31 -20.50 -10.96
N PHE A 341 -0.67 -19.72 -11.84
CA PHE A 341 -0.72 -18.25 -11.75
C PHE A 341 -2.15 -17.73 -11.86
N VAL A 342 -2.89 -18.19 -12.88
CA VAL A 342 -4.32 -17.85 -13.04
C VAL A 342 -5.16 -18.36 -11.88
N SER A 343 -4.84 -19.52 -11.29
CA SER A 343 -5.61 -20.05 -10.16
C SER A 343 -5.49 -19.21 -8.90
N TYR A 344 -4.29 -18.70 -8.59
CA TYR A 344 -4.07 -17.79 -7.46
C TYR A 344 -4.76 -16.44 -7.70
N ASP A 345 -4.58 -15.85 -8.89
CA ASP A 345 -5.28 -14.63 -9.30
C ASP A 345 -6.80 -14.76 -9.14
N MET A 346 -7.41 -15.83 -9.67
CA MET A 346 -8.85 -16.07 -9.51
C MET A 346 -9.30 -16.21 -8.05
N ALA A 347 -8.41 -16.64 -7.14
CA ALA A 347 -8.72 -16.69 -5.72
C ALA A 347 -8.72 -15.30 -5.09
N ASP A 348 -7.75 -14.48 -5.44
CA ASP A 348 -7.62 -13.09 -5.00
C ASP A 348 -8.78 -12.24 -5.56
N GLU A 349 -9.13 -12.39 -6.84
CA GLU A 349 -10.23 -11.66 -7.50
C GLU A 349 -11.61 -11.90 -6.85
N ARG A 350 -11.85 -13.11 -6.33
CA ARG A 350 -13.08 -13.39 -5.55
C ARG A 350 -13.13 -12.56 -4.27
N GLN A 351 -11.98 -12.37 -3.64
CA GLN A 351 -11.84 -11.57 -2.43
C GLN A 351 -11.96 -10.07 -2.75
N HIS A 352 -11.43 -9.63 -3.88
CA HIS A 352 -11.52 -8.23 -4.32
C HIS A 352 -12.99 -7.81 -4.59
N VAL A 353 -13.77 -8.64 -5.28
CA VAL A 353 -15.22 -8.43 -5.46
C VAL A 353 -15.97 -8.42 -4.12
N ALA A 354 -15.56 -9.28 -3.17
CA ALA A 354 -16.13 -9.29 -1.82
C ALA A 354 -15.78 -7.99 -1.05
N TYR A 355 -14.57 -7.46 -1.21
CA TYR A 355 -14.19 -6.17 -0.67
C TYR A 355 -15.01 -5.02 -1.26
N GLY A 356 -15.20 -4.98 -2.57
CA GLY A 356 -16.10 -4.00 -3.21
C GLY A 356 -17.50 -4.06 -2.63
N THR A 357 -18.09 -5.26 -2.53
CA THR A 357 -19.42 -5.46 -1.96
C THR A 357 -19.53 -4.98 -0.51
N LYS A 358 -18.48 -5.19 0.28
CA LYS A 358 -18.44 -4.79 1.69
C LYS A 358 -18.29 -3.29 1.88
N TRP A 359 -17.39 -2.66 1.13
CA TRP A 359 -16.91 -1.31 1.44
C TRP A 359 -17.55 -0.19 0.64
N LEU A 360 -18.16 -0.48 -0.51
CA LEU A 360 -18.83 0.55 -1.31
C LEU A 360 -19.88 1.35 -0.54
N PRO A 361 -20.79 0.75 0.28
CA PRO A 361 -21.76 1.54 1.04
C PRO A 361 -21.12 2.54 2.00
N GLU A 362 -20.06 2.15 2.70
CA GLU A 362 -19.34 3.01 3.64
C GLU A 362 -18.51 4.07 2.91
N LEU A 363 -17.87 3.72 1.80
CA LEU A 363 -17.16 4.68 0.94
C LEU A 363 -18.12 5.75 0.41
N MET A 364 -19.25 5.34 -0.17
CA MET A 364 -20.29 6.24 -0.66
C MET A 364 -20.75 7.21 0.44
N GLN A 365 -21.06 6.68 1.63
CA GLN A 365 -21.45 7.51 2.77
C GLN A 365 -20.35 8.51 3.18
N SER A 366 -19.09 8.05 3.23
CA SER A 366 -17.95 8.89 3.64
C SER A 366 -17.66 10.05 2.67
N HIS A 367 -18.07 9.90 1.41
CA HIS A 367 -17.93 10.88 0.33
C HIS A 367 -19.24 11.60 -0.02
N GLY A 368 -20.31 11.40 0.75
CA GLY A 368 -21.58 12.14 0.60
C GLY A 368 -22.41 11.72 -0.61
N ILE A 369 -22.26 10.48 -1.10
CA ILE A 369 -23.05 9.92 -2.19
C ILE A 369 -24.33 9.31 -1.61
N GLU A 370 -25.49 9.86 -1.99
CA GLU A 370 -26.80 9.49 -1.43
C GLU A 370 -27.59 8.49 -2.31
N THR A 371 -27.14 8.24 -3.53
CA THR A 371 -27.76 7.28 -4.46
C THR A 371 -27.83 5.88 -3.80
N PRO A 372 -28.92 5.11 -3.97
CA PRO A 372 -28.98 3.73 -3.51
C PRO A 372 -27.80 2.91 -4.03
N VAL A 373 -27.23 2.05 -3.19
CA VAL A 373 -26.00 1.29 -3.50
C VAL A 373 -26.14 0.48 -4.79
N GLU A 374 -27.27 -0.20 -5.00
CA GLU A 374 -27.49 -0.98 -6.22
C GLU A 374 -27.52 -0.08 -7.46
N GLN A 375 -28.24 1.04 -7.40
CA GLN A 375 -28.29 2.02 -8.49
C GLN A 375 -26.91 2.61 -8.80
N PHE A 376 -26.13 2.97 -7.76
CA PHE A 376 -24.77 3.46 -7.93
C PHE A 376 -23.87 2.45 -8.64
N ILE A 377 -23.96 1.17 -8.26
CA ILE A 377 -23.20 0.10 -8.90
C ILE A 377 -23.64 -0.07 -10.36
N GLU A 378 -24.95 -0.07 -10.65
CA GLU A 378 -25.48 -0.19 -12.01
C GLU A 378 -25.01 0.96 -12.91
N GLU A 379 -25.10 2.20 -12.43
CA GLU A 379 -24.64 3.40 -13.15
C GLU A 379 -23.12 3.37 -13.38
N THR A 380 -22.35 2.95 -12.37
CA THR A 380 -20.89 2.86 -12.49
C THR A 380 -20.45 1.73 -13.43
N VAL A 381 -21.15 0.59 -13.44
CA VAL A 381 -20.89 -0.50 -14.40
C VAL A 381 -21.29 -0.09 -15.82
N ALA A 382 -22.37 0.70 -15.99
CA ALA A 382 -22.71 1.28 -17.28
C ALA A 382 -21.61 2.22 -17.78
N LEU A 383 -21.09 3.11 -16.92
CA LEU A 383 -19.93 3.97 -17.20
C LEU A 383 -18.70 3.14 -17.61
N TRP A 384 -18.41 2.05 -16.89
CA TRP A 384 -17.33 1.13 -17.22
C TRP A 384 -17.49 0.52 -18.62
N HIS A 385 -18.70 0.08 -19.00
CA HIS A 385 -18.97 -0.39 -20.35
C HIS A 385 -18.77 0.71 -21.40
N GLU A 386 -19.27 1.91 -21.12
CA GLU A 386 -19.27 3.01 -22.07
C GLU A 386 -17.86 3.56 -22.32
N GLU A 387 -17.00 3.61 -21.29
CA GLU A 387 -15.71 4.33 -21.34
C GLU A 387 -14.50 3.41 -21.28
N TYR A 388 -14.50 2.40 -20.40
CA TYR A 388 -13.37 1.49 -20.23
C TYR A 388 -13.38 0.38 -21.27
N ARG A 389 -14.52 -0.31 -21.45
CA ARG A 389 -14.61 -1.41 -22.43
C ARG A 389 -14.54 -0.94 -23.87
N SER A 390 -14.95 0.29 -24.15
CA SER A 390 -14.84 0.91 -25.48
C SER A 390 -13.43 1.45 -25.78
N GLY A 391 -12.59 1.62 -24.78
CA GLY A 391 -11.27 2.25 -24.90
C GLY A 391 -11.28 3.78 -25.00
N ARG A 392 -12.43 4.44 -24.84
CA ARG A 392 -12.53 5.92 -24.96
C ARG A 392 -11.75 6.66 -23.87
N LEU A 393 -11.86 6.20 -22.62
CA LEU A 393 -11.17 6.77 -21.44
C LEU A 393 -11.04 8.31 -21.44
N PRO A 394 -12.15 9.07 -21.48
CA PRO A 394 -12.12 10.52 -21.59
C PRO A 394 -11.50 11.18 -20.34
N LEU A 395 -10.66 12.19 -20.53
CA LEU A 395 -10.16 13.01 -19.43
C LEU A 395 -11.00 14.27 -19.34
N HIS A 396 -11.68 14.48 -18.21
CA HIS A 396 -12.44 15.69 -17.96
C HIS A 396 -11.47 16.83 -17.61
N GLN A 397 -11.65 18.01 -18.23
CA GLN A 397 -10.83 19.18 -17.89
C GLN A 397 -11.04 19.51 -16.40
N GLN A 398 -9.95 19.57 -15.64
CA GLN A 398 -9.98 20.08 -14.27
C GLN A 398 -10.33 21.56 -14.34
N VAL A 399 -11.48 21.96 -13.77
CA VAL A 399 -11.88 23.37 -13.61
C VAL A 399 -11.10 23.99 -12.46
#